data_AF-A0A2N1UBF1-F1
#
_entry.id   AF-A0A2N1UBF1-F1
#
_cell.length_a   1.000
_cell.length_b   1.000
_cell.length_c   1.000
_cell.angle_alpha   90.00
_cell.angle_beta   90.00
_cell.angle_gamma   90.00
#
_symmetry.space_group_name_H-M   'P 1'
#
loop_
_entity.id
_entity.type
_entity.pdbx_description
1 polymer ?
#
loop_
_entity_poly.entity_id
_entity_poly.type
_entity_poly.pdbx_seq_one_letter_code
_entity_poly.pdbx_strand_id
1 'polypeptide(L)'
;MSSQKTSKKELLLIFEKHPARVDMLPAAQRALVILFLSSRSFRTLAKAAGVNEAVVARKLRKIAGRIISAHFLTALSQDELSEKKIEIIRDHFVNGLSVKAITQKTGLGRYKITKIIKQMRKL
;
A
#
# COMPACT_ATOMS: atom_id res chain seq x y z
N MET A 1 -13.49 8.43 -7.24
CA MET A 1 -12.35 7.77 -7.92
C MET A 1 -12.82 6.42 -8.40
N SER A 2 -12.92 6.26 -9.72
CA SER A 2 -13.43 5.09 -10.41
C SER A 2 -12.78 3.81 -9.90
N SER A 3 -13.57 2.93 -9.29
CA SER A 3 -13.16 1.58 -8.94
C SER A 3 -13.15 0.74 -10.22
N GLN A 4 -12.14 0.95 -11.08
CA GLN A 4 -11.84 -0.03 -12.12
C GLN A 4 -11.71 -1.39 -11.44
N LYS A 5 -12.55 -2.35 -11.84
CA LYS A 5 -12.53 -3.72 -11.33
C LYS A 5 -11.24 -4.37 -11.83
N THR A 6 -10.11 -4.09 -11.16
CA THR A 6 -8.82 -4.67 -11.54
C THR A 6 -8.96 -6.18 -11.50
N SER A 7 -8.78 -6.82 -12.65
CA SER A 7 -8.98 -8.25 -12.81
C SER A 7 -7.88 -9.04 -12.10
N LYS A 8 -8.10 -10.34 -11.84
CA LYS A 8 -7.05 -11.21 -11.27
C LYS A 8 -5.78 -11.17 -12.10
N LYS A 9 -5.93 -11.19 -13.44
CA LYS A 9 -4.82 -11.18 -14.40
C LYS A 9 -4.02 -9.87 -14.32
N GLU A 10 -4.71 -8.74 -14.22
CA GLU A 10 -4.06 -7.44 -14.03
C GLU A 10 -3.29 -7.37 -12.70
N LEU A 11 -3.87 -7.86 -11.60
CA LEU A 11 -3.16 -7.86 -10.31
C LEU A 11 -1.89 -8.71 -10.35
N LEU A 12 -1.95 -9.90 -10.96
CA LEU A 12 -0.76 -10.72 -11.16
C LEU A 12 0.29 -9.98 -11.99
N LEU A 13 -0.11 -9.40 -13.12
CA LEU A 13 0.79 -8.64 -13.99
C LEU A 13 1.45 -7.46 -13.26
N ILE A 14 0.69 -6.72 -12.46
CA ILE A 14 1.20 -5.60 -11.66
C ILE A 14 2.27 -6.08 -10.69
N PHE A 15 1.99 -7.13 -9.92
CA PHE A 15 2.95 -7.62 -8.93
C PHE A 15 4.19 -8.25 -9.58
N GLU A 16 4.02 -9.00 -10.69
CA GLU A 16 5.12 -9.58 -11.47
C GLU A 16 6.02 -8.50 -12.11
N LYS A 17 5.45 -7.36 -12.55
CA LYS A 17 6.23 -6.25 -13.15
C LYS A 17 6.94 -5.36 -12.13
N HIS A 18 6.61 -5.46 -10.85
CA HIS A 18 7.14 -4.56 -9.81
C HIS A 18 7.72 -5.32 -8.60
N PRO A 19 8.62 -6.29 -8.78
CA PRO A 19 9.14 -7.12 -7.69
C PRO A 19 9.85 -6.29 -6.61
N ALA A 20 10.72 -5.35 -7.01
CA ALA A 20 11.42 -4.48 -6.07
C ALA A 20 10.46 -3.64 -5.18
N ARG A 21 9.32 -3.21 -5.73
CA ARG A 21 8.31 -2.46 -4.95
C ARG A 21 7.52 -3.38 -4.01
N VAL A 22 7.33 -4.65 -4.40
CA VAL A 22 6.73 -5.68 -3.53
C VAL A 22 7.65 -5.98 -2.34
N ASP A 23 8.96 -6.01 -2.54
CA ASP A 23 9.94 -6.26 -1.47
C ASP A 23 9.95 -5.18 -0.40
N MET A 24 9.64 -3.94 -0.80
CA MET A 24 9.52 -2.76 0.07
C MET A 24 8.19 -2.68 0.83
N LEU A 25 7.24 -3.58 0.58
CA LEU A 25 6.00 -3.64 1.35
C LEU A 25 6.27 -4.08 2.80
N PRO A 26 5.40 -3.68 3.75
CA PRO A 26 5.38 -4.27 5.09
C PRO A 26 5.30 -5.80 5.02
N ALA A 27 5.99 -6.49 5.93
CA ALA A 27 6.13 -7.95 5.93
C ALA A 27 4.81 -8.70 5.71
N ALA A 28 3.74 -8.30 6.41
CA ALA A 28 2.42 -8.93 6.27
C ALA A 28 1.77 -8.71 4.88
N GLN A 29 1.98 -7.54 4.27
CA GLN A 29 1.47 -7.24 2.92
C GLN A 29 2.30 -7.95 1.86
N ARG A 30 3.63 -7.97 2.03
CA ARG A 30 4.55 -8.71 1.15
C ARG A 30 4.22 -10.20 1.14
N ALA A 31 4.06 -10.81 2.31
CA ALA A 31 3.67 -12.22 2.43
C ALA A 31 2.35 -12.52 1.70
N LEU A 32 1.34 -11.64 1.85
CA LEU A 32 0.07 -11.79 1.15
C LEU A 32 0.24 -11.71 -0.38
N VAL A 33 1.06 -10.80 -0.89
CA VAL A 33 1.34 -10.68 -2.33
C VAL A 33 2.10 -11.90 -2.85
N ILE A 34 3.11 -12.38 -2.13
CA ILE A 34 3.87 -13.58 -2.48
C ILE A 34 2.94 -14.79 -2.56
N LEU A 35 2.12 -15.03 -1.52
CA LEU A 35 1.15 -16.12 -1.52
C LEU A 35 0.14 -15.99 -2.67
N PHE A 36 -0.25 -14.77 -3.05
CA PHE A 36 -1.10 -14.54 -4.20
C PHE A 36 -0.41 -14.87 -5.53
N LEU A 37 0.85 -14.48 -5.70
CA LEU A 37 1.66 -14.81 -6.88
C LEU A 37 1.85 -16.32 -7.02
N SER A 38 2.08 -17.04 -5.91
CA SER A 38 2.25 -18.50 -5.91
C SER A 38 0.94 -19.24 -6.16
N SER A 39 -0.13 -18.90 -5.44
CA SER A 39 -1.41 -19.62 -5.55
C SER A 39 -2.25 -19.21 -6.76
N ARG A 40 -2.01 -18.00 -7.29
CA ARG A 40 -2.80 -17.34 -8.34
C ARG A 40 -4.31 -17.41 -8.08
N SER A 41 -4.76 -17.43 -6.82
CA SER A 41 -6.17 -17.72 -6.46
C SER A 41 -6.63 -16.90 -5.25
N PHE A 42 -7.67 -16.07 -5.43
CA PHE A 42 -8.29 -15.37 -4.29
C PHE A 42 -8.95 -16.36 -3.33
N ARG A 43 -9.58 -17.41 -3.86
CA ARG A 43 -10.25 -18.46 -3.09
C ARG A 43 -9.31 -19.16 -2.11
N THR A 44 -8.13 -19.54 -2.60
CA THR A 44 -7.14 -20.27 -1.78
C THR A 44 -6.67 -19.40 -0.61
N LEU A 45 -6.38 -18.14 -0.87
CA LEU A 45 -6.01 -17.18 0.18
C LEU A 45 -7.15 -16.90 1.15
N ALA A 46 -8.37 -16.76 0.64
CA ALA A 46 -9.57 -16.52 1.42
C ALA A 46 -9.83 -17.66 2.40
N LYS A 47 -9.74 -18.91 1.92
CA LYS A 47 -9.87 -20.12 2.74
C LYS A 47 -8.77 -20.19 3.81
N ALA A 48 -7.51 -19.95 3.43
CA ALA A 48 -6.39 -19.98 4.38
C ALA A 48 -6.50 -18.91 5.47
N ALA A 49 -7.05 -17.75 5.16
CA ALA A 49 -7.22 -16.64 6.10
C ALA A 49 -8.59 -16.61 6.81
N GLY A 50 -9.51 -17.54 6.51
CA GLY A 50 -10.85 -17.57 7.09
C GLY A 50 -11.71 -16.34 6.74
N VAL A 51 -11.50 -15.72 5.57
CA VAL A 51 -12.21 -14.50 5.13
C VAL A 51 -12.84 -14.70 3.76
N ASN A 52 -13.71 -13.77 3.35
CA ASN A 52 -14.32 -13.79 2.02
C ASN A 52 -13.31 -13.40 0.91
N GLU A 53 -13.42 -14.03 -0.27
CA GLU A 53 -12.63 -13.71 -1.47
C GLU A 53 -12.64 -12.21 -1.82
N ALA A 54 -13.78 -11.54 -1.64
CA ALA A 54 -13.93 -10.11 -1.89
C ALA A 54 -13.02 -9.26 -0.98
N VAL A 55 -12.79 -9.70 0.27
CA VAL A 55 -11.90 -9.03 1.22
C VAL A 55 -10.45 -9.14 0.75
N VAL A 56 -10.03 -10.34 0.33
CA VAL A 56 -8.70 -10.59 -0.23
C VAL A 56 -8.48 -9.76 -1.49
N ALA A 57 -9.41 -9.82 -2.45
CA ALA A 57 -9.33 -9.06 -3.69
C ALA A 57 -9.26 -7.55 -3.42
N ARG A 58 -10.08 -7.02 -2.49
CA ARG A 58 -10.04 -5.61 -2.10
C ARG A 58 -8.67 -5.24 -1.50
N LYS A 59 -8.10 -6.10 -0.65
CA LYS A 59 -6.80 -5.84 -0.01
C LYS A 59 -5.67 -5.83 -1.05
N LEU A 60 -5.65 -6.80 -1.96
CA LEU A 60 -4.67 -6.85 -3.06
C LEU A 60 -4.80 -5.65 -4.00
N ARG A 61 -6.01 -5.23 -4.38
CA ARG A 61 -6.21 -4.01 -5.18
C ARG A 61 -5.67 -2.76 -4.50
N LYS A 62 -5.87 -2.61 -3.19
CA LYS A 62 -5.30 -1.49 -2.41
C LYS A 62 -3.76 -1.53 -2.37
N ILE A 63 -3.16 -2.72 -2.34
CA ILE A 63 -1.70 -2.87 -2.41
C ILE A 63 -1.21 -2.50 -3.81
N ALA A 64 -1.79 -3.08 -4.86
CA ALA A 64 -1.45 -2.82 -6.26
C ALA A 64 -1.55 -1.33 -6.60
N GLY A 65 -2.65 -0.66 -6.24
CA GLY A 65 -2.83 0.77 -6.50
C GLY A 65 -1.78 1.65 -5.81
N ARG A 66 -1.28 1.24 -4.64
CA ARG A 66 -0.17 1.95 -3.98
C ARG A 66 1.15 1.69 -4.67
N ILE A 67 1.45 0.43 -4.99
CA ILE A 67 2.70 0.06 -5.66
C ILE A 67 2.88 0.79 -6.99
N ILE A 68 1.82 0.96 -7.79
CA ILE A 68 1.92 1.63 -9.09
C ILE A 68 2.02 3.16 -8.94
N SER A 69 1.53 3.71 -7.83
CA SER A 69 1.53 5.16 -7.60
C SER A 69 2.94 5.73 -7.66
N ALA A 70 3.11 6.85 -8.38
CA ALA A 70 4.37 7.59 -8.43
C ALA A 70 4.87 7.98 -7.02
N HIS A 71 3.93 8.34 -6.13
CA HIS A 71 4.23 8.72 -4.75
C HIS A 71 4.81 7.58 -3.91
N PHE A 72 4.69 6.31 -4.34
CA PHE A 72 5.31 5.20 -3.62
C PHE A 72 6.83 5.26 -3.68
N LEU A 73 7.41 5.53 -4.85
CA LEU A 73 8.84 5.70 -4.99
C LEU A 73 9.33 7.02 -4.37
N THR A 74 8.59 8.11 -4.59
CA THR A 74 8.92 9.39 -3.96
C THR A 74 8.87 9.31 -2.44
N ALA A 75 7.97 8.49 -1.86
CA ALA A 75 7.94 8.25 -0.43
C ALA A 75 9.16 7.49 0.11
N LEU A 76 9.86 6.75 -0.75
CA LEU A 76 11.02 5.95 -0.38
C LEU A 76 12.33 6.68 -0.58
N SER A 77 12.43 7.57 -1.57
CA SER A 77 13.66 8.25 -1.99
C SER A 77 13.93 9.61 -1.33
N GLN A 78 13.12 10.03 -0.35
CA GLN A 78 13.25 11.35 0.25
C GLN A 78 14.19 11.32 1.45
N ASP A 79 15.47 11.57 1.19
CA ASP A 79 16.51 11.64 2.23
C ASP A 79 16.60 13.05 2.87
N GLU A 80 16.07 14.09 2.20
CA GLU A 80 16.17 15.49 2.65
C GLU A 80 15.03 15.94 3.60
N LEU A 81 14.05 15.06 3.84
CA LEU A 81 12.94 15.36 4.74
C LEU A 81 13.33 15.01 6.19
N SER A 82 12.90 15.84 7.15
CA SER A 82 12.98 15.48 8.59
C SER A 82 12.41 14.08 8.82
N GLU A 83 13.08 13.25 9.62
CA GLU A 83 12.72 11.84 9.90
C GLU A 83 11.22 11.64 10.17
N LYS A 84 10.61 12.56 10.94
CA LYS A 84 9.17 12.52 11.26
C LYS A 84 8.27 12.71 10.03
N LYS A 85 8.68 13.51 9.05
CA LYS A 85 7.93 13.70 7.80
C LYS A 85 8.07 12.45 6.93
N ILE A 86 9.27 11.87 6.83
CA ILE A 86 9.51 10.61 6.11
C ILE A 86 8.62 9.50 6.68
N GLU A 87 8.55 9.39 8.01
CA GLU A 87 7.72 8.39 8.67
C GLU A 87 6.24 8.52 8.30
N ILE A 88 5.68 9.74 8.37
CA ILE A 88 4.28 10.01 7.99
C ILE A 88 4.00 9.65 6.53
N ILE A 89 4.95 9.95 5.65
CA ILE A 89 4.85 9.70 4.21
C ILE A 89 4.90 8.19 3.95
N ARG A 90 5.86 7.46 4.53
CA ARG A 90 5.95 6.00 4.44
C ARG A 90 4.71 5.34 5.02
N ASP A 91 4.24 5.79 6.18
CA ASP A 91 3.03 5.27 6.81
C ASP A 91 1.81 5.42 5.91
N HIS A 92 1.66 6.55 5.23
CA HIS A 92 0.52 6.77 4.35
C HIS A 92 0.63 6.03 3.02
N PHE A 93 1.73 6.22 2.29
CA PHE A 93 1.86 5.75 0.90
C PHE A 93 2.36 4.31 0.80
N VAL A 94 3.24 3.88 1.71
CA VAL A 94 3.84 2.53 1.70
C VAL A 94 3.10 1.58 2.63
N ASN A 95 2.79 1.99 3.85
CA ASN A 95 2.12 1.13 4.84
C ASN A 95 0.58 1.16 4.67
N GLY A 96 0.05 2.22 4.05
CA GLY A 96 -1.39 2.35 3.78
C GLY A 96 -2.21 2.72 5.02
N LEU A 97 -1.56 3.32 6.02
CA LEU A 97 -2.21 3.81 7.23
C LEU A 97 -3.12 5.00 6.90
N SER A 98 -4.26 5.01 7.57
CA SER A 98 -5.16 6.17 7.52
C SER A 98 -4.57 7.35 8.27
N VAL A 99 -4.97 8.58 7.91
CA VAL A 99 -4.57 9.79 8.66
C VAL A 99 -4.90 9.63 10.16
N LYS A 100 -6.02 8.99 10.51
CA LYS A 100 -6.40 8.71 11.90
C LYS A 100 -5.40 7.77 12.60
N ALA A 101 -4.97 6.71 11.92
CA ALA A 101 -3.97 5.79 12.47
C ALA A 101 -2.62 6.51 12.67
N ILE A 102 -2.22 7.36 11.71
CA ILE A 102 -0.98 8.13 11.81
C ILE A 102 -1.06 9.17 12.93
N THR A 103 -2.20 9.84 13.12
CA THR A 103 -2.38 10.79 14.25
C THR A 103 -2.22 10.07 15.59
N GLN A 104 -2.78 8.86 15.72
CA GLN A 104 -2.67 8.06 16.94
C GLN A 104 -1.23 7.58 17.17
N LYS A 105 -0.55 7.15 16.11
CA LYS A 105 0.84 6.67 16.19
C LYS A 105 1.84 7.77 16.54
N THR A 106 1.69 8.95 15.94
CA THR A 106 2.70 10.03 16.03
C THR A 106 2.38 11.10 17.08
N GLY A 107 1.15 11.13 17.62
CA GLY A 107 0.65 12.21 18.47
C GLY A 107 0.45 13.55 17.76
N LEU A 108 0.69 13.62 16.44
CA LEU A 108 0.58 14.86 15.69
C LEU A 108 -0.88 15.16 15.32
N GLY A 109 -1.21 16.45 15.27
CA GLY A 109 -2.52 16.91 14.83
C GLY A 109 -2.84 16.53 13.39
N ARG A 110 -4.11 16.18 13.13
CA ARG A 110 -4.63 15.79 11.81
C ARG A 110 -4.26 16.78 10.71
N TYR A 111 -4.30 18.08 11.00
CA TYR A 111 -3.96 19.13 10.04
C TYR A 111 -2.51 19.01 9.55
N LYS A 112 -1.55 18.80 10.47
CA LYS A 112 -0.12 18.70 10.13
C LYS A 112 0.16 17.50 9.23
N ILE A 113 -0.40 16.34 9.54
CA ILE A 113 -0.29 15.13 8.72
C ILE A 113 -0.94 15.35 7.35
N THR A 114 -2.13 15.94 7.30
CA THR A 114 -2.82 16.22 6.03
C THR A 114 -2.04 17.20 5.17
N LYS A 115 -1.40 18.21 5.77
CA LYS A 115 -0.54 19.16 5.06
C LYS A 115 0.66 18.46 4.41
N ILE A 116 1.34 17.58 5.15
CA ILE A 116 2.48 16.81 4.63
C ILE A 116 2.04 15.90 3.47
N ILE A 117 0.94 15.17 3.62
CA ILE A 117 0.41 14.30 2.56
C ILE A 117 0.03 15.11 1.32
N LYS A 118 -0.60 16.28 1.49
CA LYS A 118 -0.96 17.16 0.37
C LYS A 118 0.26 17.71 -0.34
N GLN A 119 1.32 18.07 0.38
CA GLN A 119 2.58 18.51 -0.22
C GLN A 119 3.16 17.41 -1.11
N MET A 120 3.20 16.16 -0.62
CA MET A 120 3.69 15.03 -1.41
C MET A 120 2.85 14.69 -2.64
N ARG A 121 1.55 14.98 -2.63
CA ARG A 121 0.68 14.77 -3.80
C ARG A 121 0.85 15.82 -4.90
N LYS A 122 1.48 16.96 -4.58
CA LYS A 122 1.75 18.04 -5.52
C LYS A 122 3.12 17.91 -6.19
N LEU A 123 3.96 16.98 -5.71
CA LEU A 123 5.18 16.52 -6.34
C LEU A 123 4.83 15.40 -7.33
#